data_AF-A0A7S0RRY2-F1
#
_entry.id   AF-A0A7S0RRY2-F1
#
_cell.length_a   1.000
_cell.length_b   1.000
_cell.length_c   1.000
_cell.angle_alpha   90.00
_cell.angle_beta   90.00
_cell.angle_gamma   90.00
#
_symmetry.space_group_name_H-M   'P 1'
#
loop_
_entity.id
_entity.type
_entity.pdbx_description
1 polymer ?
#
loop_
_entity_poly.entity_id
_entity_poly.type
_entity_poly.pdbx_seq_one_letter_code
_entity_poly.pdbx_strand_id
1 'polypeptide(L)'
;LYKSSAQGLRVAVYGCKHDASAFETLIKQACTRGANYAEEPLIDNALQGGPKVFTVAAIVSVCPVQPYVFRTYQYPEPPAGVNPGGLGFHRMGSCKMALWQAVRASSAAPYYLEDYSF
;
A
#
# COMPACT_ATOMS: atom_id res chain seq x y z
N LEU A 1 -26.11 5.14 -47.48
CA LEU A 1 -25.14 5.49 -46.42
C LEU A 1 -25.90 5.86 -45.15
N TYR A 2 -26.13 4.89 -44.25
CA TYR A 2 -26.82 5.12 -42.97
C TYR A 2 -25.76 5.49 -41.92
N LYS A 3 -25.73 6.74 -41.47
CA LYS A 3 -24.89 7.16 -40.33
C LYS A 3 -25.72 7.00 -39.06
N SER A 4 -25.53 5.89 -38.35
CA SER A 4 -26.03 5.74 -36.98
C SER A 4 -25.10 6.48 -36.03
N SER A 5 -25.53 7.63 -35.51
CA SER A 5 -24.83 8.39 -34.47
C SER A 5 -25.37 8.04 -33.08
N ALA A 6 -25.24 6.78 -32.69
CA ALA A 6 -25.49 6.40 -31.30
C ALA A 6 -24.21 6.65 -30.49
N GLN A 7 -24.07 7.84 -29.90
CA GLN A 7 -23.09 8.07 -28.85
C GLN A 7 -23.58 7.38 -27.58
N GLY A 8 -23.10 6.16 -27.34
CA GLY A 8 -23.39 5.43 -26.12
C GLY A 8 -22.75 6.13 -24.92
N LEU A 9 -23.58 6.64 -24.01
CA LEU A 9 -23.13 7.13 -22.70
C LEU A 9 -22.60 5.93 -21.89
N ARG A 10 -21.28 5.82 -21.77
CA ARG A 10 -20.67 4.85 -20.86
C ARG A 10 -20.76 5.41 -19.45
N VAL A 11 -21.80 5.02 -18.72
CA VAL A 11 -21.86 5.25 -17.28
C VAL A 11 -20.94 4.23 -16.61
N ALA A 12 -19.74 4.65 -16.25
CA ALA A 12 -18.88 3.87 -15.38
C ALA A 12 -19.38 4.07 -13.94
N VAL A 13 -19.91 3.03 -13.32
CA VAL A 13 -20.21 3.04 -11.89
C VAL A 13 -18.86 2.94 -11.17
N TYR A 14 -18.40 4.05 -10.62
CA TYR A 14 -17.24 4.07 -9.73
C TYR A 14 -17.71 3.60 -8.35
N GLY A 15 -17.23 2.43 -7.92
CA GLY A 15 -17.60 1.85 -6.63
C GLY A 15 -16.76 0.63 -6.30
N CYS A 16 -16.65 0.34 -5.01
CA CYS A 16 -15.94 -0.82 -4.49
C CYS A 16 -16.97 -1.87 -4.07
N LYS A 17 -16.65 -3.15 -4.28
CA LYS A 17 -17.55 -4.25 -3.91
C LYS A 17 -17.76 -4.36 -2.40
N HIS A 18 -16.75 -3.97 -1.61
CA HIS A 18 -16.74 -4.08 -0.16
C HIS A 18 -16.43 -2.74 0.49
N ASP A 19 -17.04 -2.50 1.65
CA ASP A 19 -16.73 -1.37 2.50
C ASP A 19 -15.35 -1.55 3.15
N ALA A 20 -14.46 -0.59 2.91
CA ALA A 20 -13.12 -0.63 3.44
C ALA A 20 -13.05 -0.32 4.94
N SER A 21 -14.04 0.36 5.52
CA SER A 21 -14.02 0.78 6.93
C SER A 21 -14.13 -0.41 7.89
N ALA A 22 -14.98 -1.40 7.55
CA ALA A 22 -15.11 -2.64 8.30
C ALA A 22 -13.80 -3.45 8.27
N PHE A 23 -13.18 -3.54 7.09
CA PHE A 23 -11.87 -4.20 6.94
C PHE A 23 -10.79 -3.49 7.74
N GLU A 24 -10.73 -2.16 7.67
CA GLU A 24 -9.76 -1.34 8.42
C GLU A 24 -9.89 -1.53 9.94
N THR A 25 -11.12 -1.61 10.44
CA THR A 25 -11.37 -1.87 11.86
C THR A 25 -10.82 -3.22 12.28
N LEU A 26 -11.07 -4.27 11.48
CA LEU A 26 -10.60 -5.62 11.76
C LEU A 26 -9.08 -5.74 11.73
N ILE A 27 -8.40 -5.13 10.75
CA ILE A 27 -6.94 -5.18 10.68
C ILE A 27 -6.29 -4.39 11.82
N LYS A 28 -6.88 -3.26 12.24
CA LYS A 28 -6.40 -2.52 13.41
C LYS A 28 -6.49 -3.38 14.66
N GLN A 29 -7.63 -4.05 14.88
CA GLN A 29 -7.81 -4.98 16.00
C GLN A 29 -6.83 -6.16 15.93
N ALA A 30 -6.64 -6.77 14.77
CA ALA A 30 -5.72 -7.89 14.58
C ALA A 30 -4.25 -7.51 14.78
N CYS A 31 -3.87 -6.30 14.40
CA CYS A 31 -2.51 -5.79 14.59
C CYS A 31 -2.26 -5.28 16.02
N THR A 32 -3.32 -5.01 16.81
CA THR A 32 -3.19 -4.58 18.21
C THR A 32 -3.02 -5.79 19.12
N ARG A 33 -1.80 -6.32 19.21
CA ARG A 33 -1.52 -7.44 20.11
C ARG A 33 -1.16 -6.94 21.52
N GLY A 34 -2.17 -6.65 22.35
CA GLY A 34 -2.04 -6.53 23.81
C GLY A 34 -1.40 -5.23 24.37
N ALA A 35 -0.74 -4.41 23.57
CA ALA A 35 -0.46 -3.01 23.85
C ALA A 35 -0.67 -2.20 22.56
N ASN A 36 -0.66 -0.86 22.62
CA ASN A 36 -1.04 0.08 21.56
C ASN A 36 -0.13 0.09 20.30
N TYR A 37 0.30 -1.08 19.82
CA TYR A 37 1.14 -1.33 18.65
C TYR A 37 0.48 -0.97 17.31
N ALA A 38 -0.83 -0.70 17.30
CA ALA A 38 -1.54 -0.32 16.08
C ALA A 38 -0.89 0.89 15.41
N GLU A 39 -0.31 1.82 16.16
CA GLU A 39 0.29 3.03 15.59
C GLU A 39 1.82 2.99 15.57
N GLU A 40 2.44 1.89 16.01
CA GLU A 40 3.90 1.76 15.99
C GLU A 40 4.42 1.50 14.57
N PRO A 41 5.52 2.15 14.18
CA PRO A 41 6.09 1.95 12.86
C PRO A 41 6.62 0.51 12.70
N LEU A 42 6.64 0.03 11.46
CA LEU A 42 7.12 -1.31 11.11
C LEU A 42 8.56 -1.58 11.56
N ILE A 43 9.40 -0.55 11.65
CA ILE A 43 10.78 -0.71 12.15
C ILE A 43 10.82 -1.09 13.63
N ASP A 44 9.88 -0.57 14.44
CA ASP A 44 9.82 -0.85 15.87
C ASP A 44 9.20 -2.24 16.12
N ASN A 45 8.27 -2.67 15.26
CA ASN A 45 7.78 -4.05 15.22
C ASN A 45 8.92 -5.06 15.03
N ALA A 46 10.00 -4.69 14.33
CA ALA A 46 11.16 -5.56 14.15
C ALA A 46 11.93 -5.83 15.44
N LEU A 47 11.84 -4.92 16.43
CA LEU A 47 12.50 -5.04 17.73
C LEU A 47 11.86 -6.12 18.60
N GLN A 48 10.62 -6.52 18.30
CA GLN A 48 9.89 -7.58 19.01
C GLN A 48 10.40 -8.99 18.70
N GLY A 49 11.37 -9.10 17.78
CA GLY A 49 11.91 -10.38 17.30
C GLY A 49 11.07 -10.97 16.16
N GLY A 50 11.64 -11.97 15.47
CA GLY A 50 11.02 -12.62 14.32
C GLY A 50 11.74 -12.35 12.99
N PRO A 51 11.24 -12.91 11.87
CA PRO A 51 11.88 -12.76 10.58
C PRO A 51 11.76 -11.32 10.06
N LYS A 52 12.75 -10.89 9.29
CA LYS A 52 12.64 -9.67 8.47
C LYS A 52 11.58 -9.90 7.40
N VAL A 53 10.57 -9.05 7.37
CA VAL A 53 9.43 -9.17 6.45
C VAL A 53 9.17 -7.85 5.75
N PHE A 54 8.51 -7.96 4.60
CA PHE A 54 8.02 -6.82 3.85
C PHE A 54 6.66 -7.14 3.22
N THR A 55 5.87 -6.11 2.94
CA THR A 55 4.68 -6.19 2.11
C THR A 55 4.73 -5.12 1.02
N VAL A 56 3.98 -5.34 -0.06
CA VAL A 56 4.03 -4.52 -1.27
C VAL A 56 2.63 -4.00 -1.59
N ALA A 57 2.54 -2.72 -1.94
CA ALA A 57 1.36 -2.12 -2.55
C ALA A 57 1.72 -1.50 -3.91
N ALA A 58 0.70 -1.28 -4.74
CA ALA A 58 0.84 -0.59 -6.01
C ALA A 58 0.48 0.90 -5.84
N ILE A 59 1.38 1.79 -6.26
CA ILE A 59 1.12 3.23 -6.37
C ILE A 59 0.38 3.43 -7.69
N VAL A 60 -0.94 3.52 -7.62
CA VAL A 60 -1.82 3.68 -8.78
C VAL A 60 -1.98 5.13 -9.24
N SER A 61 -1.47 6.09 -8.46
CA SER A 61 -1.50 7.52 -8.78
C SER A 61 -0.48 7.96 -9.84
N VAL A 62 0.38 7.05 -10.30
CA VAL A 62 1.44 7.31 -11.29
C VAL A 62 1.40 6.30 -12.43
N CYS A 63 1.86 6.70 -13.62
CA CYS A 63 1.98 5.84 -14.79
C CYS A 63 3.41 5.89 -15.36
N PRO A 64 4.12 4.76 -15.50
CA PRO A 64 3.68 3.41 -15.15
C PRO A 64 3.54 3.21 -13.64
N VAL A 65 2.62 2.33 -13.22
CA VAL A 65 2.39 1.96 -11.82
C VAL A 65 3.72 1.56 -11.16
N GLN A 66 3.97 2.08 -9.96
CA GLN A 66 5.19 1.82 -9.21
C GLN A 66 4.89 0.99 -7.95
N PRO A 67 5.76 0.08 -7.53
CA PRO A 67 5.58 -0.61 -6.26
C PRO A 67 5.96 0.30 -5.07
N TYR A 68 5.31 0.10 -3.94
CA TYR A 68 5.71 0.64 -2.64
C TYR A 68 5.93 -0.52 -1.66
N VAL A 69 7.13 -0.60 -1.09
CA VAL A 69 7.58 -1.67 -0.20
C VAL A 69 7.57 -1.19 1.25
N PHE A 70 6.61 -1.69 2.01
CA PHE A 70 6.56 -1.56 3.47
C PHE A 70 7.41 -2.65 4.10
N ARG A 71 8.29 -2.33 5.05
CA ARG A 71 9.29 -3.29 5.54
C ARG A 71 9.66 -3.08 7.01
N THR A 72 10.03 -4.16 7.68
CA THR A 72 10.50 -4.16 9.09
C THR A 72 12.01 -3.91 9.22
N TYR A 73 12.65 -3.40 8.17
CA TYR A 73 14.08 -3.12 8.16
C TYR A 73 14.38 -1.96 7.22
N GLN A 74 15.44 -1.22 7.51
CA GLN A 74 15.88 -0.13 6.66
C GLN A 74 17.06 -0.57 5.81
N TYR A 75 17.00 -0.30 4.50
CA TYR A 75 18.17 -0.44 3.63
C TYR A 75 19.15 0.69 3.90
N PRO A 76 20.46 0.44 3.84
CA PRO A 76 21.47 1.49 3.94
C PRO A 76 21.22 2.60 2.92
N GLU A 77 21.35 3.86 3.36
CA GLU A 77 21.32 5.00 2.46
C GLU A 77 22.40 4.86 1.38
N PRO A 78 22.13 5.30 0.14
CA PRO A 78 23.15 5.23 -0.89
C PRO A 78 24.29 6.18 -0.50
N PRO A 79 25.54 5.89 -0.89
CA PRO A 79 26.62 6.84 -0.74
C PRO A 79 26.23 8.20 -1.33
N ALA A 80 26.63 9.29 -0.67
CA ALA A 80 26.33 10.64 -1.12
C ALA A 80 26.73 10.84 -2.59
N GLY A 81 25.82 11.33 -3.42
CA GLY A 81 26.05 11.55 -4.85
C GLY A 81 25.68 10.38 -5.78
N VAL A 82 25.27 9.22 -5.24
CA VAL A 82 24.76 8.11 -6.07
C VAL A 82 23.25 8.26 -6.23
N ASN A 83 22.80 8.46 -7.47
CA ASN A 83 21.37 8.50 -7.79
C ASN A 83 20.70 7.17 -7.40
N PRO A 84 19.73 7.16 -6.46
CA PRO A 84 19.04 5.95 -6.05
C PRO A 84 18.22 5.30 -7.17
N GLY A 85 17.98 6.01 -8.29
CA GLY A 85 17.26 5.51 -9.46
C GLY A 85 17.89 4.29 -10.15
N GLY A 86 19.17 4.00 -9.90
CA GLY A 86 19.84 2.78 -10.40
C GLY A 86 19.73 1.56 -9.46
N LEU A 87 19.26 1.74 -8.23
CA LEU A 87 19.27 0.73 -7.17
C LEU A 87 17.93 -0.01 -7.03
N GLY A 88 17.15 -0.13 -8.11
CA GLY A 88 15.94 -0.98 -8.19
C GLY A 88 14.80 -0.69 -7.21
N PHE A 89 13.71 -1.46 -7.36
CA PHE A 89 12.46 -1.29 -6.59
C PHE A 89 12.61 -1.48 -5.06
N HIS A 90 13.72 -2.07 -4.60
CA HIS A 90 13.96 -2.38 -3.19
C HIS A 90 14.11 -1.13 -2.31
N ARG A 91 14.31 0.05 -2.90
CA ARG A 91 14.33 1.34 -2.18
C ARG A 91 13.03 2.13 -2.28
N MET A 92 12.06 1.66 -3.07
CA MET A 92 10.76 2.33 -3.23
C MET A 92 9.84 1.95 -2.08
N GLY A 93 9.98 2.61 -0.93
CA GLY A 93 9.09 2.42 0.22
C GLY A 93 9.72 2.80 1.56
N SER A 94 9.05 2.47 2.67
CA SER A 94 9.39 2.94 4.02
C SER A 94 9.21 1.87 5.09
N CYS A 95 9.86 2.06 6.23
CA CYS A 95 9.65 1.31 7.47
C CYS A 95 8.93 2.13 8.56
N LYS A 96 8.46 3.35 8.23
CA LYS A 96 7.88 4.31 9.17
C LYS A 96 6.35 4.20 9.33
N MET A 97 5.70 3.46 8.44
CA MET A 97 4.25 3.25 8.51
C MET A 97 3.92 2.15 9.51
N ALA A 98 2.72 2.20 10.08
CA ALA A 98 2.24 1.15 10.96
C ALA A 98 1.87 -0.13 10.19
N LEU A 99 1.85 -1.26 10.91
CA LEU A 99 1.58 -2.56 10.31
C LEU A 99 0.20 -2.62 9.64
N TRP A 100 -0.85 -2.09 10.28
CA TRP A 100 -2.20 -2.11 9.68
C TRP A 100 -2.28 -1.26 8.41
N GLN A 101 -1.54 -0.14 8.34
CA GLN A 101 -1.50 0.71 7.15
C GLN A 101 -0.91 -0.05 5.96
N ALA A 102 0.18 -0.78 6.21
CA ALA A 102 0.84 -1.61 5.21
C ALA A 102 -0.08 -2.73 4.70
N VAL A 103 -0.81 -3.39 5.61
CA VAL A 103 -1.80 -4.44 5.26
C VAL A 103 -2.98 -3.83 4.48
N ARG A 104 -3.50 -2.67 4.91
CA ARG A 104 -4.61 -1.97 4.25
C ARG A 104 -4.27 -1.58 2.81
N ALA A 105 -3.07 -1.04 2.61
CA ALA A 105 -2.57 -0.64 1.30
C ALA A 105 -2.35 -1.84 0.38
N SER A 106 -1.74 -2.90 0.91
CA SER A 106 -1.44 -4.12 0.13
C SER A 106 -2.69 -4.89 -0.27
N SER A 107 -3.72 -4.90 0.59
CA SER A 107 -4.96 -5.64 0.35
C SER A 107 -5.97 -4.90 -0.54
N ALA A 108 -5.71 -3.64 -0.91
CA ALA A 108 -6.60 -2.79 -1.70
C ALA A 108 -6.67 -3.25 -3.17
N ALA A 109 -7.27 -4.43 -3.40
CA ALA A 109 -7.45 -4.97 -4.73
C ALA A 109 -8.43 -4.08 -5.53
N PRO A 110 -8.07 -3.64 -6.76
CA PRO A 110 -8.93 -2.80 -7.58
C PRO A 110 -10.33 -3.38 -7.73
N TYR A 111 -11.35 -2.53 -7.65
CA TYR A 111 -12.78 -2.87 -7.67
C TYR A 111 -13.32 -3.64 -6.45
N TYR A 112 -12.47 -4.22 -5.60
CA TYR A 112 -12.90 -4.92 -4.38
C TYR A 112 -12.93 -4.00 -3.17
N LEU A 113 -11.85 -3.27 -2.95
CA LEU A 113 -11.69 -2.32 -1.85
C LEU A 113 -11.28 -0.96 -2.41
N GLU A 114 -11.61 0.08 -1.66
CA GLU A 114 -11.18 1.44 -1.99
C GLU A 114 -9.65 1.57 -1.86
N ASP A 115 -9.06 2.38 -2.73
CA ASP A 115 -7.63 2.69 -2.68
C ASP A 115 -7.25 3.28 -1.31
N TYR A 116 -6.06 2.91 -0.82
CA TYR A 116 -5.54 3.46 0.42
C TYR A 116 -4.72 4.71 0.15
N SER A 117 -5.01 5.79 0.88
CA SER A 117 -4.26 7.05 0.83
C SER A 117 -3.67 7.35 2.21
N PHE A 118 -2.40 7.77 2.25
CA PHE A 118 -1.63 8.09 3.47
C PHE A 118 -1.21 9.56 3.48
#